data_AF-K2ENZ4-F1
#
_entry.id   AF-K2ENZ4-F1
#
_cell.length_a   1.000
_cell.length_b   1.000
_cell.length_c   1.000
_cell.angle_alpha   90.00
_cell.angle_beta   90.00
_cell.angle_gamma   90.00
#
_symmetry.space_group_name_H-M   'P 1'
#
loop_
_entity.id
_entity.type
_entity.pdbx_description
1 polymer ?
#
loop_
_entity_poly.entity_id
_entity_poly.type
_entity_poly.pdbx_seq_one_letter_code
_entity_poly.pdbx_strand_id
1 'polypeptide(L)'
;MHDAIEWSGANQELVRKEFGDEILKLVLACTKNGTIIDKKERTYELIMRCMENGQDALIVKSADSIDSFKWYDGQNNREELTNHCMKNADVIFSLKPDEFNDKIFEELKAWQDKFAYLSIR
;
A
#
# COMPACT_ATOMS: atom_id res chain seq x y z
N MET A 1 -2.90 10.40 -6.06
CA MET A 1 -3.00 10.09 -7.51
C MET A 1 -2.86 8.58 -7.83
N HIS A 2 -2.73 7.69 -6.84
CA HIS A 2 -2.67 6.24 -7.12
C HIS A 2 -3.96 5.68 -7.76
N ASP A 3 -5.12 6.29 -7.46
CA ASP A 3 -6.43 5.81 -7.92
C ASP A 3 -6.75 6.17 -9.37
N ALA A 4 -5.99 7.10 -9.98
CA ALA A 4 -6.28 7.56 -11.33
C ALA A 4 -6.10 6.44 -12.37
N ILE A 5 -5.12 5.54 -12.20
CA ILE A 5 -4.93 4.41 -13.12
C ILE A 5 -5.91 3.27 -12.83
N GLU A 6 -6.24 3.02 -11.57
CA GLU A 6 -7.16 1.93 -11.18
C GLU A 6 -8.61 2.21 -11.62
N TRP A 7 -8.99 3.49 -11.82
CA TRP A 7 -10.38 3.88 -12.14
C TRP A 7 -10.59 4.68 -13.44
N SER A 8 -9.58 5.34 -14.01
CA SER A 8 -9.82 6.33 -15.09
C SER A 8 -9.38 5.91 -16.50
N GLY A 9 -8.88 4.69 -16.70
CA GLY A 9 -8.37 4.27 -18.01
C GLY A 9 -7.22 5.15 -18.52
N ALA A 10 -6.47 5.80 -17.62
CA ALA A 10 -5.36 6.67 -17.98
C ALA A 10 -4.24 5.85 -18.65
N ASN A 11 -3.95 6.20 -19.90
CA ASN A 11 -2.88 5.59 -20.70
C ASN A 11 -1.52 5.88 -20.05
N GLN A 12 -0.69 4.85 -19.86
CA GLN A 12 0.66 4.93 -19.24
C GLN A 12 1.53 6.02 -19.88
N GLU A 13 1.31 6.28 -21.17
CA GLU A 13 1.98 7.32 -21.96
C GLU A 13 1.70 8.74 -21.46
N LEU A 14 0.50 9.01 -20.94
CA LEU A 14 0.12 10.32 -20.41
C LEU A 14 0.82 10.61 -19.08
N VAL A 15 0.92 9.59 -18.21
CA VAL A 15 1.61 9.70 -16.91
C VAL A 15 3.12 9.89 -17.11
N ARG A 16 3.73 9.15 -18.06
CA ARG A 16 5.13 9.36 -18.43
C ARG A 16 5.40 10.79 -18.90
N LYS A 17 4.53 11.32 -19.76
CA LYS A 17 4.70 12.64 -20.37
C LYS A 17 4.59 13.79 -19.36
N GLU A 18 3.67 13.67 -18.41
CA GLU A 18 3.39 14.73 -17.43
C GLU A 18 4.30 14.65 -16.18
N PHE A 19 4.71 13.45 -15.77
CA PHE A 19 5.38 13.24 -14.48
C PHE A 19 6.74 12.52 -14.57
N GLY A 20 7.14 12.07 -15.75
CA GLY A 20 8.41 11.37 -15.96
C GLY A 20 8.38 9.88 -15.61
N ASP A 21 9.47 9.19 -15.97
CA ASP A 21 9.57 7.73 -15.84
C ASP A 21 9.65 7.24 -14.38
N GLU A 22 10.20 8.04 -13.47
CA GLU A 22 10.28 7.70 -12.04
C GLU A 22 8.88 7.62 -11.41
N ILE A 23 8.01 8.59 -11.68
CA ILE A 23 6.64 8.58 -11.19
C ILE A 23 5.83 7.45 -11.85
N LEU A 24 6.00 7.22 -13.15
CA LEU A 24 5.34 6.08 -13.81
C LEU A 24 5.74 4.75 -13.16
N LYS A 25 7.02 4.56 -12.84
CA LYS A 25 7.51 3.34 -12.17
C LYS A 25 6.84 3.15 -10.80
N LEU A 26 6.73 4.22 -10.01
CA LEU A 26 6.06 4.16 -8.70
C LEU A 26 4.57 3.83 -8.82
N VAL A 27 3.87 4.44 -9.78
CA VAL A 27 2.45 4.20 -10.00
C VAL A 27 2.20 2.76 -10.47
N LEU A 28 3.01 2.27 -11.41
CA LEU A 28 2.93 0.88 -11.86
C LEU A 28 3.23 -0.10 -10.73
N ALA A 29 4.25 0.19 -9.91
CA ALA A 29 4.57 -0.64 -8.74
C ALA A 29 3.37 -0.74 -7.78
N CYS A 30 2.62 0.35 -7.58
CA CYS A 30 1.48 0.41 -6.66
C CYS A 30 0.12 -0.04 -7.26
N THR A 31 0.05 -0.42 -8.54
CA THR A 31 -1.22 -0.81 -9.19
C THR A 31 -1.54 -2.31 -9.00
N LYS A 32 -2.71 -2.67 -8.48
CA LYS A 32 -3.05 -4.09 -8.24
C LYS A 32 -3.07 -4.91 -9.53
N ASN A 33 -2.47 -6.11 -9.51
CA ASN A 33 -2.63 -7.06 -10.60
C ASN A 33 -3.99 -7.76 -10.50
N GLY A 34 -4.94 -7.37 -11.35
CA GLY A 34 -6.30 -7.91 -11.38
C GLY A 34 -6.41 -9.38 -11.81
N THR A 35 -5.33 -9.97 -12.34
CA THR A 35 -5.31 -11.38 -12.78
C THR A 35 -5.15 -12.37 -11.62
N ILE A 36 -4.64 -11.92 -10.47
CA ILE A 36 -4.45 -12.77 -9.28
C ILE A 36 -5.78 -12.87 -8.53
N ILE A 37 -6.44 -14.02 -8.58
CA ILE A 37 -7.79 -14.20 -8.00
C ILE A 37 -7.75 -14.17 -6.47
N ASP A 38 -6.73 -14.76 -5.86
CA ASP A 38 -6.59 -14.78 -4.40
C ASP A 38 -6.20 -13.40 -3.85
N LYS A 39 -7.00 -12.88 -2.92
CA LYS A 39 -6.81 -11.54 -2.35
C LYS A 39 -5.53 -11.42 -1.53
N LYS A 40 -5.11 -12.49 -0.83
CA LYS A 40 -3.89 -12.48 -0.01
C LYS A 40 -2.67 -12.51 -0.90
N GLU A 41 -2.66 -13.38 -1.89
CA GLU A 41 -1.60 -13.48 -2.89
C GLU A 41 -1.43 -12.18 -3.67
N ARG A 42 -2.55 -11.54 -4.07
CA ARG A 42 -2.51 -10.24 -4.74
C ARG A 42 -1.91 -9.14 -3.86
N THR A 43 -2.24 -9.14 -2.58
CA THR A 43 -1.72 -8.17 -1.61
C THR A 43 -0.22 -8.37 -1.41
N TYR A 44 0.20 -9.63 -1.26
CA TYR A 44 1.59 -10.00 -1.11
C TYR A 44 2.42 -9.65 -2.34
N GLU A 45 1.96 -10.02 -3.55
CA GLU A 45 2.63 -9.67 -4.81
C GLU A 45 2.79 -8.16 -4.97
N LEU A 46 1.74 -7.39 -4.68
CA LEU A 46 1.79 -5.93 -4.77
C LEU A 46 2.85 -5.34 -3.85
N ILE A 47 2.84 -5.72 -2.57
CA ILE A 47 3.77 -5.16 -1.57
C ILE A 47 5.20 -5.63 -1.84
N MET A 48 5.38 -6.88 -2.26
CA MET A 48 6.66 -7.42 -2.70
C MET A 48 7.21 -6.60 -3.88
N ARG A 49 6.39 -6.33 -4.89
CA ARG A 49 6.81 -5.53 -6.04
C ARG A 49 7.14 -4.10 -5.64
N CYS A 50 6.39 -3.49 -4.72
CA CYS A 50 6.77 -2.19 -4.14
C CYS A 50 8.15 -2.26 -3.47
N MET A 51 8.41 -3.28 -2.66
CA MET A 51 9.70 -3.47 -2.00
C MET A 51 10.85 -3.64 -3.02
N GLU A 52 10.67 -4.46 -4.05
CA GLU A 52 11.67 -4.69 -5.11
C GLU A 52 11.96 -3.43 -5.95
N ASN A 53 11.01 -2.49 -6.01
CA ASN A 53 11.18 -1.21 -6.70
C ASN A 53 11.82 -0.12 -5.84
N GLY A 54 12.18 -0.44 -4.59
CA GLY A 54 12.93 0.43 -3.68
C GLY A 54 12.08 1.10 -2.60
N GLN A 55 12.77 1.84 -1.73
CA GLN A 55 12.17 2.48 -0.56
C GLN A 55 11.02 3.43 -0.95
N ASP A 56 11.18 4.21 -2.02
CA ASP A 56 10.16 5.17 -2.47
C ASP A 56 8.83 4.50 -2.84
N ALA A 57 8.87 3.34 -3.51
CA ALA A 57 7.67 2.59 -3.85
C ALA A 57 6.98 2.03 -2.59
N LEU A 58 7.76 1.58 -1.60
CA LEU A 58 7.23 1.11 -0.34
C LEU A 58 6.70 2.25 0.55
N ILE A 59 7.29 3.45 0.47
CA ILE A 59 6.78 4.67 1.10
C ILE A 59 5.39 4.99 0.56
N VAL A 60 5.22 5.02 -0.77
CA VAL A 60 3.91 5.29 -1.39
C VAL A 60 2.87 4.26 -0.96
N LYS A 61 3.23 2.98 -0.91
CA LYS A 61 2.32 1.92 -0.44
C LYS A 61 1.97 2.03 1.05
N SER A 62 2.91 2.51 1.86
CA SER A 62 2.69 2.77 3.29
C SER A 62 1.73 3.95 3.49
N ALA A 63 1.89 5.03 2.70
CA ALA A 63 0.97 6.17 2.70
C ALA A 63 -0.47 5.74 2.37
N ASP A 64 -0.64 4.94 1.31
CA ASP A 64 -1.92 4.36 0.91
C ASP A 64 -2.56 3.52 2.03
N SER A 65 -1.75 2.74 2.75
CA SER A 65 -2.23 1.94 3.88
C SER A 65 -2.67 2.81 5.06
N ILE A 66 -1.94 3.90 5.34
CA ILE A 66 -2.31 4.89 6.37
C ILE A 66 -3.63 5.59 6.02
N ASP A 67 -3.80 6.01 4.78
CA ASP A 67 -5.04 6.65 4.32
C ASP A 67 -6.24 5.70 4.46
N SER A 68 -6.04 4.42 4.14
CA SER A 68 -7.04 3.37 4.39
C SER A 68 -7.38 3.24 5.87
N PHE A 69 -6.39 3.22 6.77
CA PHE A 69 -6.63 3.23 8.23
C PHE A 69 -7.47 4.45 8.65
N LYS A 70 -7.08 5.65 8.23
CA LYS A 70 -7.79 6.91 8.55
C LYS A 70 -9.25 6.87 8.08
N TRP A 71 -9.48 6.40 6.86
CA TRP A 71 -10.82 6.28 6.28
C TRP A 71 -11.70 5.29 7.05
N TYR A 72 -11.23 4.07 7.26
CA TYR A 72 -12.03 3.02 7.90
C TYR A 72 -12.21 3.22 9.41
N ASP A 73 -11.25 3.85 10.09
CA ASP A 73 -11.41 4.31 11.47
C ASP A 73 -12.54 5.33 11.59
N GLY A 74 -12.58 6.32 10.69
CA GLY A 74 -13.65 7.32 10.65
C GLY A 74 -15.04 6.73 10.42
N GLN A 75 -15.13 5.56 9.78
CA GLN A 75 -16.38 4.82 9.55
C GLN A 75 -16.68 3.77 10.62
N ASN A 76 -15.82 3.61 11.64
CA ASN A 76 -15.88 2.50 12.60
C ASN A 76 -15.95 1.10 11.94
N ASN A 77 -15.38 0.95 10.73
CA ASN A 77 -15.44 -0.31 9.98
C ASN A 77 -14.36 -1.28 10.45
N ARG A 78 -14.64 -1.99 11.55
CA ARG A 78 -13.72 -2.96 12.14
C ARG A 78 -13.34 -4.10 11.20
N GLU A 79 -14.26 -4.52 10.33
CA GLU A 79 -13.99 -5.61 9.40
C GLU A 79 -12.88 -5.23 8.43
N GLU A 80 -12.96 -4.06 7.80
CA GLU A 80 -11.93 -3.58 6.88
C GLU A 80 -10.63 -3.19 7.60
N LEU A 81 -10.72 -2.66 8.83
CA LEU A 81 -9.54 -2.43 9.66
C LEU A 81 -8.73 -3.73 9.88
N THR A 82 -9.40 -4.82 10.26
CA THR A 82 -8.73 -6.12 10.46
C THR A 82 -8.35 -6.80 9.14
N ASN A 83 -9.27 -6.86 8.18
CA ASN A 83 -9.10 -7.70 7.00
C ASN A 83 -8.29 -7.07 5.89
N HIS A 84 -8.18 -5.74 5.87
CA HIS A 84 -7.45 -4.99 4.86
C HIS A 84 -6.27 -4.23 5.46
N CYS A 85 -6.53 -3.31 6.40
CA CYS A 85 -5.50 -2.39 6.88
C CYS A 85 -4.40 -3.11 7.67
N MET A 86 -4.78 -3.92 8.67
CA MET A 86 -3.84 -4.70 9.46
C MET A 86 -3.05 -5.69 8.59
N LYS A 87 -3.72 -6.41 7.68
CA LYS A 87 -3.02 -7.36 6.79
C LYS A 87 -2.01 -6.67 5.87
N ASN A 88 -2.34 -5.50 5.31
CA ASN A 88 -1.39 -4.74 4.49
C ASN A 88 -0.18 -4.31 5.34
N ALA A 89 -0.42 -3.77 6.55
CA ALA A 89 0.64 -3.35 7.45
C ALA A 89 1.54 -4.53 7.84
N ASP A 90 0.95 -5.68 8.19
CA ASP A 90 1.68 -6.90 8.55
C ASP A 90 2.59 -7.36 7.40
N VAL A 91 2.07 -7.37 6.16
CA VAL A 91 2.87 -7.76 5.00
C VAL A 91 3.98 -6.75 4.72
N ILE A 92 3.69 -5.43 4.81
CA ILE A 92 4.71 -4.38 4.65
C ILE A 92 5.84 -4.60 5.65
N PHE A 93 5.54 -4.75 6.95
CA PHE A 93 6.59 -4.95 7.96
C PHE A 93 7.29 -6.30 7.86
N SER A 94 6.64 -7.33 7.31
CA SER A 94 7.28 -8.64 7.08
C SER A 94 8.30 -8.62 5.93
N LEU A 95 8.11 -7.72 4.95
CA LEU A 95 8.95 -7.64 3.74
C LEU A 95 9.92 -6.47 3.75
N LYS A 96 9.66 -5.43 4.56
CA LYS A 96 10.44 -4.21 4.63
C LYS A 96 11.88 -4.51 5.10
N PRO A 97 12.91 -4.20 4.29
CA PRO A 97 14.31 -4.30 4.71
C PRO A 97 14.63 -3.32 5.86
N ASP A 98 15.61 -3.66 6.70
CA ASP A 98 16.02 -2.81 7.83
C ASP A 98 16.61 -1.48 7.37
N GLU A 99 17.21 -1.43 6.16
CA GLU A 99 17.79 -0.20 5.61
C GLU A 99 16.74 0.85 5.26
N PHE A 100 15.49 0.45 5.04
CA PHE A 100 14.40 1.38 4.73
C PHE A 100 13.96 2.07 6.03
N ASN A 101 14.17 3.37 6.16
CA ASN A 101 14.07 4.07 7.45
C ASN A 101 13.26 5.37 7.38
N ASP A 102 12.39 5.51 6.39
CA ASP A 102 11.53 6.67 6.29
C ASP A 102 10.52 6.74 7.46
N LYS A 103 10.27 7.96 7.95
CA LYS A 103 9.34 8.25 9.04
C LYS A 103 7.92 7.72 8.80
N ILE A 104 7.52 7.51 7.55
CA ILE A 104 6.20 6.96 7.24
C ILE A 104 6.00 5.56 7.80
N PHE A 105 7.08 4.78 7.95
CA PHE A 105 7.02 3.46 8.56
C PHE A 105 6.73 3.55 10.06
N GLU A 106 7.22 4.59 10.74
CA GLU A 106 6.86 4.86 12.14
C GLU A 106 5.40 5.28 12.28
N GLU A 107 4.89 6.12 11.36
CA GLU A 107 3.47 6.49 11.34
C GLU A 107 2.58 5.26 11.09
N LEU A 108 2.92 4.43 10.09
CA LEU A 108 2.19 3.19 9.82
C LEU A 108 2.23 2.23 11.02
N LYS A 109 3.37 2.16 11.72
CA LYS A 109 3.51 1.33 12.91
C LYS A 109 2.59 1.79 14.04
N ALA A 110 2.49 3.10 14.27
CA ALA A 110 1.56 3.67 15.25
C ALA A 110 0.10 3.31 14.93
N TRP A 111 -0.29 3.30 13.65
CA TRP A 111 -1.61 2.84 13.22
C TRP A 111 -1.83 1.34 13.44
N GLN A 112 -0.83 0.51 13.10
CA GLN A 112 -0.88 -0.93 13.37
C GLN A 112 -1.03 -1.21 14.87
N ASP A 113 -0.25 -0.53 15.71
CA ASP A 113 -0.27 -0.72 17.17
C ASP A 113 -1.58 -0.24 17.80
N LYS A 114 -2.14 0.87 17.31
CA LYS A 114 -3.48 1.37 17.72
C LYS A 114 -4.55 0.30 17.55
N PHE A 115 -4.45 -0.54 16.52
CA PHE A 115 -5.44 -1.56 16.17
C PHE A 115 -4.99 -3.00 16.43
N ALA A 116 -3.84 -3.23 17.08
CA ALA A 116 -3.31 -4.56 17.34
C ALA A 116 -4.30 -5.45 18.14
N TYR A 117 -5.16 -4.86 18.96
CA TYR A 117 -6.21 -5.57 19.70
C TYR A 117 -7.25 -6.23 18.79
N LEU A 118 -7.38 -5.79 17.53
CA LEU A 118 -8.29 -6.39 16.55
C LEU A 118 -7.75 -7.68 15.93
N SER A 119 -6.45 -7.94 16.04
CA SER A 119 -5.81 -9.16 15.55
C SER A 119 -5.85 -10.32 16.57
N ILE A 120 -6.31 -10.06 17.79
CA ILE A 120 -6.49 -11.06 18.86
C ILE A 120 -7.90 -11.66 18.74
N ARG A 121 -8.14 -12.51 17.74
CA ARG A 121 -9.31 -13.41 17.68
C ARG A 121 -9.01 -14.70 16.92
#